data_AF-A0A0T6ADV5-F1
#
_entry.id   AF-A0A0T6ADV5-F1
#
_cell.length_a   1.000
_cell.length_b   1.000
_cell.length_c   1.000
_cell.angle_alpha   90.00
_cell.angle_beta   90.00
_cell.angle_gamma   90.00
#
_symmetry.space_group_name_H-M   'P 1'
#
loop_
_entity.id
_entity.type
_entity.pdbx_description
1 polymer ?
#
loop_
_entity_poly.entity_id
_entity_poly.type
_entity_poly.pdbx_seq_one_letter_code
_entity_poly.pdbx_strand_id
1 'polypeptide(L)'
;MITRTIQVNLWNLVSPLAKTFDLMNPVLADHCLRVAYLSMRLAEELDWPAWRRRETAIAGALQDIGAFSLAERLELLEFETGDRGTHARAGYLLLREFKPFGQIAETVLYHHLPWRRGEGEQSNGKPVPDGSHLLHIADRTAVLVQ
;
A
#
# COMPACT_ATOMS: atom_id res chain seq x y z
N MET A 1 36.35 -12.50 -3.30
CA MET A 1 35.68 -11.32 -2.71
C MET A 1 34.93 -11.76 -1.47
N ILE A 2 35.20 -11.17 -0.31
CA ILE A 2 34.40 -11.42 0.91
C ILE A 2 33.17 -10.52 0.82
N THR A 3 32.01 -11.09 0.49
CA THR A 3 30.72 -10.38 0.61
C THR A 3 30.39 -10.22 2.08
N ARG A 4 30.48 -8.99 2.61
CA ARG A 4 29.94 -8.65 3.94
C ARG A 4 28.42 -8.51 3.83
N THR A 5 27.70 -9.29 4.63
CA THR A 5 26.24 -9.22 4.70
C THR A 5 25.83 -8.09 5.63
N ILE A 6 25.08 -7.10 5.13
CA ILE A 6 24.50 -6.02 5.94
C ILE A 6 23.05 -6.41 6.26
N GLN A 7 22.71 -6.45 7.54
CA GLN A 7 21.33 -6.64 7.99
C GLN A 7 20.62 -5.29 8.00
N VAL A 8 19.50 -5.18 7.28
CA VAL A 8 18.73 -3.94 7.16
C VAL A 8 17.29 -4.20 7.58
N ASN A 9 16.75 -3.34 8.45
CA ASN A 9 15.33 -3.32 8.73
C ASN A 9 14.62 -2.60 7.58
N LEU A 10 13.76 -3.32 6.85
CA LEU A 10 13.02 -2.77 5.70
C LEU A 10 12.19 -1.54 6.07
N TRP A 11 11.62 -1.49 7.28
CA TRP A 11 10.86 -0.32 7.73
C TRP A 11 11.70 0.96 7.79
N ASN A 12 13.00 0.85 8.10
CA ASN A 12 13.90 2.00 8.13
C ASN A 12 14.21 2.53 6.72
N LEU A 13 13.95 1.74 5.67
CA LEU A 13 14.02 2.19 4.27
C LEU A 13 12.67 2.72 3.79
N VAL A 14 11.57 2.10 4.21
CA VAL A 14 10.22 2.40 3.75
C VAL A 14 9.64 3.66 4.38
N SER A 15 9.78 3.81 5.71
CA SER A 15 9.14 4.92 6.43
C SER A 15 9.63 6.32 6.01
N PRO A 16 10.92 6.54 5.66
CA PRO A 16 11.33 7.83 5.11
C PRO A 16 10.70 8.11 3.76
N LEU A 17 10.56 7.10 2.88
CA LEU A 17 9.91 7.26 1.58
C LEU A 17 8.45 7.68 1.76
N ALA A 18 7.70 6.98 2.62
CA ALA A 18 6.31 7.33 2.93
C ALA A 18 6.17 8.77 3.43
N LYS A 19 7.04 9.19 4.37
CA LYS A 19 7.08 10.58 4.85
C LYS A 19 7.38 11.58 3.75
N THR A 20 8.31 11.27 2.84
CA THR A 20 8.61 12.12 1.68
C THR A 20 7.39 12.26 0.77
N PHE A 21 6.61 11.18 0.57
CA PHE A 21 5.36 11.25 -0.17
C PHE A 21 4.32 12.16 0.51
N ASP A 22 4.12 11.99 1.81
CA ASP A 22 3.19 12.81 2.58
C ASP A 22 3.60 14.30 2.60
N LEU A 23 4.90 14.62 2.64
CA LEU A 23 5.41 16.00 2.61
C LEU A 23 5.16 16.74 1.29
N MET A 24 4.96 16.01 0.18
CA MET A 24 4.73 16.63 -1.13
C MET A 24 3.32 17.21 -1.29
N ASN A 25 2.38 16.90 -0.38
CA ASN A 25 1.06 17.52 -0.35
C ASN A 25 0.58 17.68 1.10
N PRO A 26 0.37 18.92 1.60
CA PRO A 26 -0.12 19.17 2.96
C PRO A 26 -1.45 18.48 3.30
N VAL A 27 -2.30 18.21 2.30
CA VAL A 27 -3.58 17.49 2.48
C VAL A 27 -3.35 16.00 2.79
N LEU A 28 -2.23 15.42 2.35
CA LEU A 28 -1.84 14.04 2.65
C LEU A 28 -1.24 13.87 4.04
N ALA A 29 -1.24 14.88 4.93
CA ALA A 29 -0.56 14.88 6.24
C ALA A 29 -0.53 13.49 6.94
N ASP A 30 0.63 12.83 6.94
CA ASP A 30 0.84 11.48 7.52
C ASP A 30 -0.16 10.40 7.03
N HIS A 31 -0.76 10.54 5.85
CA HIS A 31 -1.74 9.62 5.30
C HIS A 31 -1.14 8.24 5.09
N CYS A 32 -0.01 8.13 4.39
CA CYS A 32 0.64 6.83 4.13
C CYS A 32 0.99 6.11 5.44
N LEU A 33 1.48 6.85 6.44
CA LEU A 33 1.81 6.26 7.75
C LEU A 33 0.57 5.86 8.55
N ARG A 34 -0.55 6.60 8.44
CA ARG A 34 -1.82 6.21 9.05
C ARG A 34 -2.38 4.95 8.40
N VAL A 35 -2.34 4.84 7.07
CA VAL A 35 -2.77 3.64 6.37
C VAL A 35 -1.90 2.43 6.74
N ALA A 36 -0.57 2.62 6.84
CA ALA A 36 0.34 1.59 7.33
C ALA A 36 -0.02 1.11 8.74
N TYR A 37 -0.28 2.04 9.65
CA TYR A 37 -0.67 1.74 11.02
C TYR A 37 -2.01 1.00 11.09
N LEU A 38 -3.05 1.53 10.43
CA LEU A 38 -4.38 0.90 10.41
C LEU A 38 -4.32 -0.50 9.79
N SER A 39 -3.58 -0.67 8.69
CA SER A 39 -3.42 -1.98 8.04
C SER A 39 -2.72 -3.01 8.94
N MET A 40 -1.73 -2.57 9.72
CA MET A 40 -1.07 -3.44 10.69
C MET A 40 -2.03 -3.85 11.82
N ARG A 41 -2.80 -2.91 12.35
CA ARG A 41 -3.76 -3.14 13.45
C ARG A 41 -4.93 -4.02 13.01
N LEU A 42 -5.49 -3.80 11.83
CA LEU A 42 -6.52 -4.67 11.28
C LEU A 42 -6.01 -6.10 11.07
N ALA A 43 -4.77 -6.27 10.57
CA ALA A 43 -4.17 -7.59 10.42
C ALA A 43 -3.94 -8.27 11.78
N GLU A 44 -3.61 -7.50 12.82
CA GLU A 44 -3.51 -8.00 14.19
C GLU A 44 -4.85 -8.51 14.74
N GLU A 45 -5.95 -7.77 14.54
CA GLU A 45 -7.29 -8.18 14.95
C GLU A 45 -7.81 -9.42 14.20
N LEU A 46 -7.27 -9.71 13.01
CA LEU A 46 -7.55 -10.93 12.25
C LEU A 46 -6.63 -12.10 12.63
N ASP A 47 -5.87 -11.99 13.71
CA ASP A 47 -4.89 -12.98 14.18
C ASP A 47 -3.82 -13.36 13.13
N TRP A 48 -3.51 -12.45 12.20
CA TRP A 48 -2.46 -12.73 11.22
C TRP A 48 -1.10 -12.85 11.90
N PRO A 49 -0.19 -13.70 11.39
CA PRO A 49 1.14 -13.83 11.97
C PRO A 49 1.95 -12.54 11.78
N ALA A 50 2.89 -12.28 12.68
CA ALA A 50 3.64 -11.02 12.74
C ALA A 50 4.35 -10.63 11.44
N TRP A 51 4.75 -11.60 10.60
CA TRP A 51 5.35 -11.32 9.30
C TRP A 51 4.35 -10.72 8.31
N ARG A 52 3.09 -11.19 8.28
CA ARG A 52 2.03 -10.61 7.45
C ARG A 52 1.62 -9.23 7.93
N ARG A 53 1.57 -9.00 9.25
CA ARG A 53 1.32 -7.66 9.81
C ARG A 53 2.38 -6.65 9.36
N ARG A 54 3.65 -7.08 9.26
CA ARG A 54 4.73 -6.24 8.72
C ARG A 54 4.57 -5.98 7.23
N GLU A 55 4.16 -6.99 6.45
CA GLU A 55 3.88 -6.83 5.02
C GLU A 55 2.73 -5.85 4.77
N THR A 56 1.63 -5.93 5.53
CA THR A 56 0.51 -4.99 5.39
C THR A 56 0.89 -3.57 5.81
N ALA A 57 1.72 -3.41 6.85
CA ALA A 57 2.26 -2.10 7.22
C ALA A 57 3.11 -1.49 6.08
N ILE A 58 4.00 -2.29 5.48
CA ILE A 58 4.82 -1.83 4.36
C ILE A 58 3.95 -1.53 3.13
N ALA A 59 2.96 -2.36 2.84
CA ALA A 59 2.02 -2.13 1.74
C ALA A 59 1.25 -0.82 1.92
N GLY A 60 0.76 -0.54 3.14
CA GLY A 60 0.12 0.74 3.48
C GLY A 60 1.03 1.94 3.32
N ALA A 61 2.30 1.83 3.72
CA ALA A 61 3.26 2.91 3.58
C ALA A 61 3.63 3.21 2.11
N LEU A 62 3.42 2.25 1.20
CA LEU A 62 3.88 2.31 -0.19
C LEU A 62 2.74 2.24 -1.21
N GLN A 63 1.47 2.21 -0.80
CA GLN A 63 0.33 1.96 -1.70
C GLN A 63 0.27 2.96 -2.86
N ASP A 64 0.67 4.21 -2.61
CA ASP A 64 0.65 5.30 -3.59
C ASP A 64 2.04 5.67 -4.15
N ILE A 65 3.06 4.81 -3.98
CA ILE A 65 4.42 5.07 -4.49
C ILE A 65 4.47 5.30 -6.01
N GLY A 66 3.47 4.80 -6.74
CA GLY A 66 3.33 4.98 -8.18
C GLY A 66 2.66 6.29 -8.61
N ALA A 67 2.26 7.16 -7.68
CA ALA A 67 1.63 8.44 -7.98
C ALA A 67 2.72 9.52 -8.21
N PHE A 68 2.97 9.87 -9.47
CA PHE A 68 4.14 10.68 -9.86
C PHE A 68 3.84 12.18 -9.97
N SER A 69 2.64 12.57 -10.41
CA SER A 69 2.25 13.97 -10.55
C SER A 69 1.37 14.46 -9.39
N LEU A 70 1.40 15.77 -9.12
CA LEU A 70 0.50 16.40 -8.14
C LEU A 70 -0.97 16.24 -8.55
N ALA A 71 -1.27 16.28 -9.85
CA ALA A 71 -2.62 16.08 -10.38
C ALA A 71 -3.16 14.68 -10.04
N GLU A 72 -2.38 13.63 -10.35
CA GLU A 72 -2.75 12.25 -9.99
C GLU A 72 -2.96 12.12 -8.47
N ARG A 73 -2.14 12.78 -7.65
CA ARG A 73 -2.29 12.72 -6.19
C ARG A 73 -3.51 13.47 -5.65
N LEU A 74 -3.91 14.57 -6.29
CA LEU A 74 -5.15 15.27 -5.95
C LEU A 74 -6.37 14.44 -6.36
N GLU A 75 -6.31 13.77 -7.52
CA GLU A 75 -7.34 12.81 -7.94
C GLU A 75 -7.49 11.64 -6.96
N LEU A 76 -6.38 11.17 -6.34
CA LEU A 76 -6.44 10.17 -5.27
C LEU A 76 -7.19 10.64 -4.03
N LEU A 77 -7.21 11.94 -3.74
CA LEU A 77 -7.92 12.50 -2.60
C LEU A 77 -9.40 12.80 -2.90
N GLU A 78 -9.72 13.20 -4.13
CA GLU A 78 -11.03 13.78 -4.47
C GLU A 78 -12.09 12.81 -5.02
N PHE A 79 -11.75 11.57 -5.42
CA PHE A 79 -12.65 10.52 -5.96
C PHE A 79 -13.96 10.95 -6.66
N GLU A 80 -14.00 10.88 -8.00
CA GLU A 80 -14.95 10.01 -8.72
C GLU A 80 -14.69 9.80 -10.23
N THR A 81 -13.66 10.39 -10.85
CA THR A 81 -13.47 10.23 -12.31
C THR A 81 -12.00 10.05 -12.70
N GLY A 82 -11.63 8.88 -13.23
CA GLY A 82 -10.30 8.65 -13.81
C GLY A 82 -9.66 7.33 -13.38
N ASP A 83 -8.71 6.83 -14.17
CA ASP A 83 -8.11 5.49 -14.10
C ASP A 83 -7.38 5.17 -12.78
N ARG A 84 -8.14 4.84 -11.72
CA ARG A 84 -7.67 4.44 -10.37
C ARG A 84 -6.64 3.29 -10.36
N GLY A 85 -6.46 2.60 -11.49
CA GLY A 85 -5.49 1.50 -11.62
C GLY A 85 -4.10 1.93 -12.06
N THR A 86 -3.92 3.14 -12.62
CA THR A 86 -2.64 3.51 -13.24
C THR A 86 -1.51 3.64 -12.21
N HIS A 87 -1.72 4.33 -11.08
CA HIS A 87 -0.68 4.45 -10.06
C HIS A 87 -0.46 3.13 -9.30
N ALA A 88 -1.52 2.35 -9.05
CA ALA A 88 -1.40 1.03 -8.44
C ALA A 88 -0.56 0.09 -9.33
N ARG A 89 -0.74 0.15 -10.65
CA ARG A 89 0.08 -0.59 -11.63
C ARG A 89 1.52 -0.07 -11.68
N ALA A 90 1.73 1.23 -11.62
CA ALA A 90 3.07 1.80 -11.54
C ALA A 90 3.78 1.37 -10.24
N GLY A 91 3.09 1.43 -9.10
CA GLY A 91 3.59 0.96 -7.81
C GLY A 91 3.95 -0.52 -7.85
N TYR A 92 3.09 -1.36 -8.44
CA TYR A 92 3.41 -2.77 -8.68
C TYR A 92 4.73 -2.96 -9.46
N LEU A 93 4.90 -2.23 -10.57
CA LEU A 93 6.12 -2.33 -11.39
C LEU A 93 7.37 -1.86 -10.65
N LEU A 94 7.27 -0.83 -9.82
CA LEU A 94 8.38 -0.33 -9.00
C LEU A 94 8.80 -1.34 -7.91
N LEU A 95 7.83 -2.03 -7.31
CA LEU A 95 8.05 -2.87 -6.14
C LEU A 95 8.42 -4.31 -6.48
N ARG A 96 7.83 -4.88 -7.55
CA ARG A 96 7.91 -6.32 -7.83
C ARG A 96 9.33 -6.86 -8.09
N GLU A 97 10.23 -6.00 -8.58
CA GLU A 97 11.60 -6.40 -8.93
C GLU A 97 12.46 -6.63 -7.68
N PHE A 98 12.10 -6.02 -6.55
CA PHE A 98 12.75 -6.28 -5.27
C PHE A 98 12.06 -7.46 -4.58
N LYS A 99 12.72 -8.63 -4.58
CA LYS A 99 12.15 -9.89 -4.07
C LYS A 99 11.45 -9.79 -2.69
N PRO A 100 11.98 -9.07 -1.68
CA PRO A 100 11.28 -8.89 -0.40
C PRO A 100 9.92 -8.18 -0.49
N PHE A 101 9.64 -7.47 -1.59
CA PHE A 101 8.39 -6.78 -1.85
C PHE A 101 7.48 -7.52 -2.84
N GLY A 102 7.77 -8.77 -3.25
CA GLY A 102 6.95 -9.48 -4.23
C GLY A 102 5.45 -9.55 -3.85
N GLN A 103 5.14 -10.01 -2.64
CA GLN A 103 3.76 -10.08 -2.15
C GLN A 103 3.15 -8.70 -1.86
N ILE A 104 3.98 -7.74 -1.44
CA ILE A 104 3.58 -6.36 -1.19
C ILE A 104 3.18 -5.70 -2.52
N ALA A 105 3.93 -5.93 -3.61
CA ALA A 105 3.65 -5.39 -4.92
C ALA A 105 2.27 -5.85 -5.42
N GLU A 106 1.96 -7.14 -5.31
CA GLU A 106 0.63 -7.68 -5.63
C GLU A 106 -0.45 -7.05 -4.75
N THR A 107 -0.15 -6.86 -3.45
CA THR A 107 -1.08 -6.21 -2.52
C THR A 107 -1.41 -4.77 -2.97
N VAL A 108 -0.38 -4.00 -3.33
CA VAL A 108 -0.48 -2.64 -3.86
C VAL A 108 -1.20 -2.61 -5.21
N LEU A 109 -1.01 -3.59 -6.09
CA LEU A 109 -1.70 -3.63 -7.39
C LEU A 109 -3.23 -3.60 -7.25
N TYR A 110 -3.76 -4.30 -6.24
CA TYR A 110 -5.20 -4.50 -6.08
C TYR A 110 -5.82 -3.67 -4.93
N HIS A 111 -5.09 -2.72 -4.33
CA HIS A 111 -5.58 -1.99 -3.15
C HIS A 111 -6.82 -1.11 -3.40
N HIS A 112 -7.16 -0.83 -4.66
CA HIS A 112 -8.42 -0.16 -5.04
C HIS A 112 -9.60 -1.11 -5.22
N LEU A 113 -9.39 -2.43 -5.19
CA LEU A 113 -10.44 -3.41 -5.43
C LEU A 113 -11.27 -3.66 -4.15
N PRO A 114 -12.54 -3.23 -4.11
CA PRO A 114 -13.38 -3.44 -2.94
C PRO A 114 -13.76 -4.93 -2.80
N TRP A 115 -13.90 -5.39 -1.56
CA TRP A 115 -14.27 -6.77 -1.25
C TRP A 115 -15.60 -7.22 -1.88
N ARG A 116 -16.63 -6.35 -1.82
CA ARG A 116 -17.99 -6.59 -2.38
C ARG A 116 -18.54 -8.00 -2.11
N ARG A 117 -18.56 -8.41 -0.83
CA ARG A 117 -19.07 -9.72 -0.39
C ARG A 117 -18.41 -10.92 -1.12
N GLY A 118 -17.14 -10.79 -1.50
CA GLY A 118 -16.36 -11.82 -2.18
C GLY A 118 -16.25 -11.63 -3.70
N GLU A 119 -17.01 -10.72 -4.31
CA GLU A 119 -16.86 -10.41 -5.75
C GLU A 119 -15.44 -9.89 -6.08
N GLY A 120 -14.76 -9.28 -5.11
CA GLY A 120 -13.38 -8.79 -5.26
C GLY A 120 -12.29 -9.85 -5.07
N GLU A 121 -12.62 -11.10 -4.72
CA GLU A 121 -11.62 -12.17 -4.48
C GLU A 121 -10.80 -12.51 -5.72
N GLN A 122 -11.32 -12.17 -6.91
CA GLN A 122 -10.65 -12.42 -8.18
C GLN A 122 -10.70 -11.19 -9.08
N SER A 123 -9.63 -10.98 -9.84
CA SER A 123 -9.55 -9.97 -10.89
C SER A 123 -8.91 -10.58 -12.13
N ASN A 124 -9.61 -10.54 -13.26
CA ASN A 124 -9.18 -11.16 -14.53
C ASN A 124 -8.76 -12.63 -14.39
N GLY A 125 -9.51 -13.41 -13.60
CA GLY A 125 -9.25 -14.84 -13.37
C GLY A 125 -8.05 -15.14 -12.47
N LYS A 126 -7.48 -14.13 -11.80
CA LYS A 126 -6.41 -14.30 -10.80
C LYS A 126 -6.94 -14.01 -9.39
N PRO A 127 -6.51 -14.77 -8.37
CA PRO A 127 -6.85 -14.48 -6.99
C PRO A 127 -6.22 -13.16 -6.55
N VAL A 128 -6.99 -12.37 -5.80
CA VAL A 128 -6.55 -11.11 -5.21
C VAL A 128 -6.03 -11.38 -3.80
N PRO A 129 -4.86 -10.84 -3.42
CA PRO A 129 -4.39 -10.97 -2.05
C PRO A 129 -5.42 -10.40 -1.07
N ASP A 130 -5.77 -11.16 -0.04
CA ASP A 130 -6.57 -10.71 1.11
C ASP A 130 -6.03 -9.41 1.73
N GLY A 131 -4.70 -9.23 1.73
CA GLY A 131 -4.02 -8.00 2.13
C GLY A 131 -4.49 -6.77 1.36
N SER A 132 -4.89 -6.90 0.10
CA SER A 132 -5.40 -5.78 -0.73
C SER A 132 -6.74 -5.27 -0.24
N HIS A 133 -7.62 -6.16 0.21
CA HIS A 133 -8.93 -5.76 0.74
C HIS A 133 -8.79 -5.10 2.12
N LEU A 134 -7.88 -5.64 2.94
CA LEU A 134 -7.54 -5.04 4.22
C LEU A 134 -6.95 -3.63 4.02
N LEU A 135 -6.02 -3.50 3.07
CA LEU A 135 -5.41 -2.23 2.69
C LEU A 135 -6.45 -1.24 2.17
N HIS A 136 -7.38 -1.69 1.31
CA HIS A 136 -8.49 -0.87 0.81
C HIS A 136 -9.31 -0.27 1.96
N ILE A 137 -9.69 -1.08 2.96
CA ILE A 137 -10.48 -0.59 4.11
C ILE A 137 -9.67 0.39 4.96
N ALA A 138 -8.39 0.10 5.20
CA ALA A 138 -7.50 0.98 5.95
C ALA A 138 -7.33 2.35 5.27
N ASP A 139 -7.14 2.35 3.95
CA ASP A 139 -7.00 3.54 3.12
C ASP A 139 -8.24 4.43 3.19
N ARG A 140 -9.42 3.86 2.91
CA ARG A 140 -10.70 4.59 2.98
C ARG A 140 -10.96 5.12 4.39
N THR A 141 -10.62 4.36 5.42
CA THR A 141 -10.78 4.78 6.81
C THR A 141 -9.87 5.97 7.13
N ALA A 142 -8.60 5.92 6.71
CA ALA A 142 -7.63 6.99 6.96
C ALA A 142 -8.03 8.35 6.36
N VAL A 143 -8.75 8.33 5.23
CA VAL A 143 -9.31 9.54 4.60
C VAL A 143 -10.50 10.09 5.40
N LEU A 144 -11.37 9.21 5.92
CA LEU A 144 -12.61 9.62 6.61
C LEU A 144 -12.40 10.12 8.04
N VAL A 145 -11.30 9.73 8.69
CA VAL A 145 -10.98 10.11 10.08
C VAL A 145 -10.03 11.31 10.18
N GLN A 146 -9.88 12.07 9.09
CA GLN A 146 -9.13 13.32 9.04
C GLN A 146 -9.87 14.49 9.69
#